data_AF-A0A9D2EP29-F1
#
_entry.id   AF-A0A9D2EP29-F1
#
_cell.length_a   1.000
_cell.length_b   1.000
_cell.length_c   1.000
_cell.angle_alpha   90.00
_cell.angle_beta   90.00
_cell.angle_gamma   90.00
#
_symmetry.space_group_name_H-M   'P 1'
#
loop_
_entity.id
_entity.type
_entity.pdbx_description
1 polymer ?
#
loop_
_entity_poly.entity_id
_entity_poly.type
_entity_poly.pdbx_seq_one_letter_code
_entity_poly.pdbx_strand_id
1 'polypeptide(L)'
;MENDEIKAVLEGLKPPEDLFAQMARQKDGFTEVWLGVRKVYGADLDCEGWYKDMRPTGEEAPAMLWCSGCEQRVVVAWMSKTEEDCRGHSHTKRGIRLYDYDSASVAEKWEYDKLRCPCCGKAGRLYNTDQMRGRTEQMIITVPYVRQGVLLLVKWAADRWVEPHSTEGWSMRCRTLPLRAYAIDGKKITAWRKAVKGPYGSVLEDLENWEKLERFTDRLGIPYFYCKKPPDLRGTALENAKLWEWMKEVYTKNLFAPLAYIRLYLRHPNTEVLVTAGLGEMLAKWIKDECQAYYGYSGSRTWTSPQLHWVHWKERRPSAMLGLTRSELRKFLTWKKDHSVKKMWITTGHPAGLTMEEADQVEARFSMHQAMDMLSKGNMGCEELRKTIRYLNKQSCDWYILRDYRDMQQKLGIDWTADPLLAWPPHLRQAHDRAASAVRYEQNKGLEQKFAAMTERCRGLAWEHDGICIRPAESVEELVQEGKTLHHCVGGYGKAHADGRIILFIRHTRRPERSWFTLNVDVKEKKIIQNHGYCNEYAHGQTLHIPKAVQDFVAMWKREVLEKWTLPKPKKAQETNAGTSAA
;
A
#
# COMPACT_ATOMS: atom_id res chain seq x y z
N MET A 1 -15.39 -28.59 -24.00
CA MET A 1 -16.55 -28.88 -23.13
C MET A 1 -17.56 -27.75 -23.17
N GLU A 2 -18.84 -28.11 -23.25
CA GLU A 2 -19.93 -27.16 -23.06
C GLU A 2 -20.02 -26.74 -21.58
N ASN A 3 -20.76 -25.66 -21.29
CA ASN A 3 -20.85 -25.16 -19.91
C ASN A 3 -21.50 -26.22 -18.99
N ASP A 4 -22.49 -26.96 -19.47
CA ASP A 4 -23.22 -27.96 -18.67
C ASP A 4 -22.34 -29.15 -18.31
N GLU A 5 -21.43 -29.56 -19.20
CA GLU A 5 -20.44 -30.60 -18.91
C GLU A 5 -19.45 -30.15 -17.84
N ILE A 6 -18.95 -28.89 -17.93
CA ILE A 6 -18.06 -28.32 -16.90
C ILE A 6 -18.78 -28.24 -15.56
N LYS A 7 -20.06 -27.83 -15.56
CA LYS A 7 -20.90 -27.78 -14.36
C LYS A 7 -21.03 -29.18 -13.74
N ALA A 8 -21.36 -30.20 -14.53
CA ALA A 8 -21.47 -31.58 -14.05
C ALA A 8 -20.17 -32.10 -13.44
N VAL A 9 -19.02 -31.79 -14.08
CA VAL A 9 -17.71 -32.15 -13.51
C VAL A 9 -17.47 -31.44 -12.18
N LEU A 10 -17.78 -30.14 -12.08
CA LEU A 10 -17.60 -29.35 -10.86
C LEU A 10 -18.48 -29.84 -9.69
N GLU A 11 -19.72 -30.26 -9.95
CA GLU A 11 -20.61 -30.83 -8.92
C GLU A 11 -20.07 -32.16 -8.36
N GLY A 12 -19.36 -32.94 -9.16
CA GLY A 12 -18.77 -34.21 -8.74
C GLY A 12 -17.43 -34.09 -7.99
N LEU A 13 -16.86 -32.89 -7.87
CA LEU A 13 -15.54 -32.72 -7.23
C LEU A 13 -15.63 -32.77 -5.71
N LYS A 14 -14.68 -33.48 -5.11
CA LYS A 14 -14.45 -33.50 -3.67
C LYS A 14 -13.08 -32.90 -3.34
N PRO A 15 -12.93 -32.24 -2.18
CA PRO A 15 -11.62 -31.82 -1.71
C PRO A 15 -10.76 -33.04 -1.38
N PRO A 16 -9.42 -32.94 -1.43
CA PRO A 16 -8.52 -33.99 -0.94
C PRO A 16 -8.85 -34.36 0.52
N GLU A 17 -8.83 -35.64 0.86
CA GLU A 17 -9.11 -36.11 2.22
C GLU A 17 -8.13 -35.54 3.26
N ASP A 18 -6.88 -35.31 2.84
CA ASP A 18 -5.83 -34.73 3.68
C ASP A 18 -5.75 -33.19 3.63
N LEU A 19 -6.79 -32.52 3.12
CA LEU A 19 -6.81 -31.05 2.96
C LEU A 19 -6.50 -30.35 4.30
N PHE A 20 -7.24 -30.69 5.37
CA PHE A 20 -7.03 -30.11 6.69
C PHE A 20 -5.62 -30.38 7.25
N ALA A 21 -5.06 -31.56 6.99
CA ALA A 21 -3.72 -31.91 7.44
C ALA A 21 -2.64 -31.11 6.69
N GLN A 22 -2.82 -30.87 5.39
CA GLN A 22 -1.90 -30.04 4.61
C GLN A 22 -1.97 -28.57 5.02
N MET A 23 -3.19 -28.08 5.28
CA MET A 23 -3.44 -26.73 5.79
C MET A 23 -2.73 -26.48 7.13
N ALA A 24 -2.71 -27.49 8.01
CA ALA A 24 -1.98 -27.46 9.27
C ALA A 24 -0.45 -27.36 9.16
N ARG A 25 0.13 -27.71 8.00
CA ARG A 25 1.58 -27.60 7.76
C ARG A 25 1.99 -26.28 7.12
N GLN A 26 1.08 -25.62 6.40
CA GLN A 26 1.40 -24.41 5.63
C GLN A 26 1.21 -23.10 6.40
N LYS A 27 0.49 -23.14 7.53
CA LYS A 27 0.29 -22.00 8.43
C LYS A 27 0.83 -22.37 9.81
N ASP A 28 1.67 -21.52 10.40
CA ASP A 28 2.16 -21.61 11.79
C ASP A 28 1.03 -21.50 12.85
N GLY A 29 -0.21 -21.87 12.53
CA GLY A 29 -1.37 -21.60 13.39
C GLY A 29 -2.63 -22.41 13.16
N PHE A 30 -2.64 -23.45 12.29
CA PHE A 30 -3.78 -24.40 12.26
C PHE A 30 -3.51 -25.65 13.14
N THR A 31 -2.33 -25.76 13.75
CA THR A 31 -1.89 -26.89 14.61
C THR A 31 -1.95 -26.60 16.10
N GLU A 32 -2.53 -25.48 16.54
CA GLU A 32 -2.91 -25.36 17.93
C GLU A 32 -4.16 -26.20 18.16
N VAL A 33 -3.97 -27.42 18.67
CA VAL A 33 -5.04 -28.16 19.32
C VAL A 33 -5.66 -27.23 20.35
N TRP A 34 -6.98 -27.04 20.31
CA TRP A 34 -7.68 -26.27 21.32
C TRP A 34 -7.97 -27.17 22.51
N LEU A 35 -7.54 -26.74 23.68
CA LEU A 35 -7.78 -27.42 24.94
C LEU A 35 -8.84 -26.62 25.68
N GLY A 36 -10.10 -27.05 25.56
CA GLY A 36 -11.24 -26.35 26.17
C GLY A 36 -11.47 -26.84 27.58
N VAL A 37 -11.55 -25.95 28.56
CA VAL A 37 -11.85 -26.31 29.95
C VAL A 37 -13.15 -25.68 30.45
N ARG A 38 -13.94 -26.47 31.18
CA ARG A 38 -15.08 -26.01 31.98
C ARG A 38 -15.03 -26.57 33.39
N LYS A 39 -15.44 -25.80 34.39
CA LYS A 39 -15.75 -26.32 35.73
C LYS A 39 -16.94 -27.28 35.64
N VAL A 40 -16.90 -28.39 36.37
CA VAL A 40 -17.97 -29.41 36.42
C VAL A 40 -18.40 -29.67 37.86
N TYR A 41 -19.60 -30.24 38.04
CA TYR A 41 -20.18 -30.55 39.36
C TYR A 41 -20.54 -32.05 39.47
N GLY A 42 -20.93 -32.53 40.65
CA GLY A 42 -21.19 -33.96 40.90
C GLY A 42 -22.13 -34.61 39.86
N ALA A 43 -23.22 -33.95 39.51
CA ALA A 43 -24.16 -34.43 38.50
C ALA A 43 -23.57 -34.56 37.08
N ASP A 44 -22.52 -33.81 36.75
CA ASP A 44 -21.78 -33.98 35.48
C ASP A 44 -20.89 -35.23 35.50
N LEU A 45 -20.46 -35.71 36.67
CA LEU A 45 -19.54 -36.84 36.81
C LEU A 45 -20.27 -38.20 36.84
N ASP A 46 -21.55 -38.20 37.20
CA ASP A 46 -22.39 -39.39 37.36
C ASP A 46 -23.04 -39.88 36.04
N CYS A 47 -22.82 -39.20 34.91
CA CYS A 47 -23.23 -39.71 33.60
C CYS A 47 -22.22 -40.75 33.08
N GLU A 48 -22.71 -41.90 32.60
CA GLU A 48 -21.91 -43.11 32.33
C GLU A 48 -20.55 -42.87 31.62
N GLY A 49 -19.46 -43.42 32.20
CA GLY A 49 -18.19 -43.68 31.48
C GLY A 49 -16.90 -42.98 31.97
N TRP A 50 -16.90 -42.26 33.08
CA TRP A 50 -15.84 -41.28 33.39
C TRP A 50 -14.77 -41.82 34.35
N TYR A 51 -14.06 -42.89 33.96
CA TYR A 51 -13.17 -43.65 34.85
C TYR A 51 -11.71 -43.13 34.97
N LYS A 52 -11.47 -41.82 34.91
CA LYS A 52 -10.12 -41.26 35.19
C LYS A 52 -10.21 -39.94 35.95
N ASP A 53 -10.75 -39.99 37.17
CA ASP A 53 -10.50 -38.92 38.14
C ASP A 53 -9.02 -38.98 38.55
N MET A 54 -8.20 -38.03 38.08
CA MET A 54 -6.78 -37.94 38.42
C MET A 54 -6.52 -37.10 39.69
N ARG A 55 -7.57 -36.74 40.45
CA ARG A 55 -7.40 -35.91 41.65
C ARG A 55 -6.84 -36.74 42.82
N PRO A 56 -5.72 -36.31 43.46
CA PRO A 56 -5.17 -36.98 44.63
C PRO A 56 -6.05 -36.85 45.89
N THR A 57 -6.86 -35.78 45.99
CA THR A 57 -7.71 -35.46 47.14
C THR A 57 -9.01 -34.77 46.68
N GLY A 58 -10.13 -35.04 47.34
CA GLY A 58 -11.45 -34.49 47.00
C GLY A 58 -11.67 -33.00 47.33
N GLU A 59 -10.61 -32.26 47.66
CA GLU A 59 -10.68 -30.86 48.12
C GLU A 59 -10.76 -29.85 46.95
N GLU A 60 -10.26 -30.21 45.77
CA GLU A 60 -10.22 -29.33 44.61
C GLU A 60 -11.45 -29.50 43.71
N ALA A 61 -12.02 -28.37 43.26
CA ALA A 61 -13.18 -28.39 42.37
C ALA A 61 -12.82 -29.05 41.03
N PRO A 62 -13.62 -30.00 40.51
CA PRO A 62 -13.31 -30.69 39.27
C PRO A 62 -13.57 -29.80 38.05
N ALA A 63 -12.78 -30.02 37.00
CA ALA A 63 -12.95 -29.44 35.69
C ALA A 63 -12.82 -30.50 34.60
N MET A 64 -13.56 -30.29 33.51
CA MET A 64 -13.45 -31.13 32.32
C MET A 64 -12.59 -30.44 31.28
N LEU A 65 -11.46 -31.07 30.95
CA LEU A 65 -10.57 -30.66 29.87
C LEU A 65 -10.88 -31.47 28.61
N TRP A 66 -11.28 -30.80 27.54
CA TRP A 66 -11.53 -31.38 26.22
C TRP A 66 -10.40 -31.05 25.25
N CYS A 67 -10.06 -31.99 24.38
CA CYS A 67 -9.02 -31.82 23.36
C CYS A 67 -9.60 -31.85 21.96
N SER A 68 -9.40 -30.78 21.18
CA SER A 68 -9.85 -30.73 19.79
C SER A 68 -9.07 -31.65 18.83
N GLY A 69 -7.96 -32.24 19.28
CA GLY A 69 -7.06 -33.03 18.45
C GLY A 69 -7.33 -34.54 18.50
N CYS A 70 -7.96 -35.03 19.56
CA CYS A 70 -8.38 -36.43 19.72
C CYS A 70 -9.84 -36.56 20.19
N GLU A 71 -10.51 -35.44 20.46
CA GLU A 71 -11.88 -35.33 20.99
C GLU A 71 -12.12 -36.02 22.33
N GLN A 72 -11.04 -36.51 22.95
CA GLN A 72 -11.06 -37.08 24.28
C GLN A 72 -11.17 -36.01 25.35
N ARG A 73 -11.62 -36.45 26.52
CA ARG A 73 -11.86 -35.62 27.69
C ARG A 73 -11.17 -36.22 28.89
N VAL A 74 -10.72 -35.37 29.80
CA VAL A 74 -10.08 -35.79 31.05
C VAL A 74 -10.48 -34.85 32.18
N VAL A 75 -10.71 -35.43 33.35
CA VAL A 75 -11.00 -34.67 34.56
C VAL A 75 -9.68 -34.13 35.12
N VAL A 76 -9.64 -32.82 35.37
CA VAL A 76 -8.49 -32.10 35.95
C VAL A 76 -8.98 -31.22 37.10
N ALA A 77 -8.06 -30.66 37.89
CA ALA A 77 -8.42 -29.75 38.96
C ALA A 77 -8.63 -28.32 38.42
N TRP A 78 -9.73 -27.69 38.82
CA TRP A 78 -10.05 -26.30 38.48
C TRP A 78 -9.30 -25.33 39.38
N MET A 79 -8.75 -24.27 38.77
CA MET A 79 -8.15 -23.15 39.49
C MET A 79 -8.77 -21.83 39.07
N SER A 80 -8.88 -20.91 40.01
CA SER A 80 -9.24 -19.52 39.74
C SER A 80 -8.50 -18.59 40.68
N LYS A 81 -8.03 -17.46 40.15
CA LYS A 81 -7.35 -16.40 40.90
C LYS A 81 -7.90 -15.04 40.46
N THR A 82 -8.13 -14.15 41.40
CA THR A 82 -8.48 -12.75 41.10
C THR A 82 -7.18 -11.95 40.95
N GLU A 83 -7.03 -11.26 39.83
CA GLU A 83 -5.90 -10.38 39.56
C GLU A 83 -6.43 -8.97 39.28
N GLU A 84 -5.78 -7.95 39.84
CA GLU A 84 -6.06 -6.55 39.53
C GLU A 84 -5.15 -6.11 38.38
N ASP A 85 -5.73 -5.49 37.36
CA ASP A 85 -4.96 -4.91 36.26
C ASP A 85 -4.33 -3.56 36.68
N CYS A 86 -3.47 -3.01 35.82
CA CYS A 86 -2.80 -1.73 36.05
C CYS A 86 -3.75 -0.52 36.10
N ARG A 87 -5.06 -0.73 35.92
CA ARG A 87 -6.13 0.28 35.99
C ARG A 87 -7.08 0.04 37.17
N GLY A 88 -6.79 -0.93 38.05
CA GLY A 88 -7.61 -1.25 39.22
C GLY A 88 -8.85 -2.08 38.92
N HIS A 89 -8.96 -2.69 37.74
CA HIS A 89 -10.03 -3.63 37.43
C HIS A 89 -9.64 -5.05 37.85
N SER A 90 -10.47 -5.65 38.72
CA SER A 90 -10.34 -7.05 39.09
C SER A 90 -10.85 -7.95 37.95
N HIS A 91 -10.01 -8.85 37.44
CA HIS A 91 -10.41 -9.92 36.53
C HIS A 91 -10.09 -11.28 37.14
N THR A 92 -10.99 -12.26 36.93
CA THR A 92 -10.76 -13.62 37.39
C THR A 92 -10.02 -14.41 36.32
N LYS A 93 -8.76 -14.72 36.59
CA LYS A 93 -7.95 -15.63 35.79
C LYS A 93 -8.32 -17.06 36.16
N ARG A 94 -8.60 -17.87 35.13
CA ARG A 94 -9.02 -19.28 35.28
C ARG A 94 -7.90 -20.19 34.75
N GLY A 95 -7.74 -21.34 35.38
CA GLY A 95 -6.69 -22.29 35.04
C GLY A 95 -7.03 -23.71 35.48
N ILE A 96 -6.06 -24.59 35.27
CA ILE A 96 -6.14 -25.99 35.65
C ILE A 96 -4.85 -26.43 36.32
N ARG A 97 -4.97 -27.48 37.11
CA ARG A 97 -3.86 -28.25 37.65
C ARG A 97 -3.97 -29.69 37.18
N LEU A 98 -2.88 -30.24 36.66
CA LEU A 98 -2.80 -31.61 36.18
C LEU A 98 -1.42 -32.20 36.46
N TYR A 99 -1.34 -33.52 36.58
CA TYR A 99 -0.05 -34.21 36.63
C TYR A 99 0.54 -34.30 35.21
N ASP A 100 1.73 -33.73 35.03
CA ASP A 100 2.51 -33.85 33.80
C ASP A 100 3.45 -35.05 33.92
N TYR A 101 3.22 -36.05 33.07
CA TYR A 101 3.98 -37.29 33.07
C TYR A 101 5.42 -37.08 32.59
N ASP A 102 5.66 -36.13 31.68
CA ASP A 102 7.00 -35.89 31.12
C ASP A 102 7.92 -35.24 32.16
N SER A 103 7.36 -34.38 33.02
CA SER A 103 8.11 -33.72 34.10
C SER A 103 7.98 -34.41 35.47
N ALA A 104 7.21 -35.51 35.54
CA ALA A 104 6.87 -36.23 36.76
C ALA A 104 6.43 -35.30 37.92
N SER A 105 5.64 -34.27 37.58
CA SER A 105 5.26 -33.21 38.53
C SER A 105 3.88 -32.65 38.25
N VAL A 106 3.27 -32.04 39.27
CA VAL A 106 1.99 -31.35 39.11
C VAL A 106 2.25 -30.00 38.44
N ALA A 107 1.67 -29.80 37.26
CA ALA A 107 1.77 -28.57 36.49
C ALA A 107 0.51 -27.71 36.65
N GLU A 108 0.74 -26.43 36.92
CA GLU A 108 -0.29 -25.39 36.87
C GLU A 108 -0.29 -24.73 35.49
N LYS A 109 -1.47 -24.65 34.88
CA LYS A 109 -1.65 -24.04 33.55
C LYS A 109 -2.80 -23.06 33.60
N TRP A 110 -2.53 -21.85 33.14
CA TRP A 110 -3.51 -20.78 33.07
C TRP A 110 -4.04 -20.63 31.66
N GLU A 111 -5.13 -19.88 31.53
CA GLU A 111 -5.69 -19.51 30.24
C GLU A 111 -4.60 -19.02 29.26
N TYR A 112 -4.67 -19.50 28.01
CA TYR A 112 -3.69 -19.29 26.93
C TYR A 112 -2.32 -19.97 27.08
N ASP A 113 -2.05 -20.67 28.19
CA ASP A 113 -0.81 -21.43 28.31
C ASP A 113 -0.79 -22.59 27.31
N LYS A 114 0.43 -22.90 26.87
CA LYS A 114 0.71 -24.12 26.09
C LYS A 114 0.84 -25.31 27.03
N LEU A 115 0.17 -26.39 26.68
CA LEU A 115 0.30 -27.68 27.33
C LEU A 115 0.11 -28.82 26.31
N ARG A 116 0.63 -30.00 26.63
CA ARG A 116 0.33 -31.20 25.85
C ARG A 116 -1.00 -31.78 26.32
N CYS A 117 -1.81 -32.23 25.37
CA CYS A 117 -3.02 -32.97 25.69
C CYS A 117 -2.66 -34.24 26.48
N PRO A 118 -3.23 -34.48 27.68
CA PRO A 118 -2.96 -35.70 28.45
C PRO A 118 -3.42 -36.98 27.75
N CYS A 119 -4.37 -36.89 26.82
CA CYS A 119 -4.92 -38.04 26.11
C CYS A 119 -4.12 -38.43 24.86
N CYS A 120 -3.60 -37.45 24.10
CA CYS A 120 -2.95 -37.70 22.80
C CYS A 120 -1.56 -37.10 22.62
N GLY A 121 -1.02 -36.40 23.63
CA GLY A 121 0.32 -35.81 23.62
C GLY A 121 0.54 -34.61 22.68
N LYS A 122 -0.45 -34.28 21.82
CA LYS A 122 -0.38 -33.12 20.92
C LYS A 122 -0.31 -31.82 21.73
N ALA A 123 0.58 -30.91 21.34
CA ALA A 123 0.67 -29.59 21.94
C ALA A 123 -0.56 -28.75 21.54
N GLY A 124 -1.17 -28.12 22.54
CA GLY A 124 -2.36 -27.29 22.39
C GLY A 124 -2.31 -26.07 23.30
N ARG A 125 -3.28 -25.17 23.12
CA ARG A 125 -3.45 -23.97 23.91
C ARG A 125 -4.72 -24.07 24.75
N LEU A 126 -4.64 -23.71 26.03
CA LEU A 126 -5.76 -23.75 26.97
C LEU A 126 -6.73 -22.58 26.75
N TYR A 127 -8.03 -22.88 26.71
CA TYR A 127 -9.11 -21.90 26.57
C TYR A 127 -10.26 -22.22 27.53
N ASN A 128 -10.84 -21.20 28.15
CA ASN A 128 -12.07 -21.37 28.92
C ASN A 128 -13.31 -21.39 28.02
N THR A 129 -14.42 -21.94 28.52
CA THR A 129 -15.70 -22.09 27.79
C THR A 129 -16.16 -20.85 27.04
N ASP A 130 -16.03 -19.68 27.66
CA ASP A 130 -16.52 -18.43 27.08
C ASP A 130 -15.76 -18.05 25.81
N GLN A 131 -14.49 -18.46 25.71
CA GLN A 131 -13.61 -18.21 24.56
C GLN A 131 -13.70 -19.28 23.46
N MET A 132 -14.37 -20.39 23.77
CA MET A 132 -14.63 -21.48 22.84
C MET A 132 -15.94 -21.24 22.07
N ARG A 133 -16.90 -20.49 22.64
CA ARG A 133 -18.17 -20.14 21.96
C ARG A 133 -17.91 -19.35 20.68
N GLY A 134 -18.39 -19.88 19.56
CA GLY A 134 -18.29 -19.20 18.25
C GLY A 134 -16.88 -19.16 17.65
N ARG A 135 -15.90 -19.83 18.27
CA ARG A 135 -14.54 -19.88 17.74
C ARG A 135 -14.52 -20.68 16.44
N THR A 136 -14.21 -19.97 15.35
CA THR A 136 -14.11 -20.52 14.00
C THR A 136 -12.76 -20.15 13.40
N GLU A 137 -12.09 -21.10 12.80
CA GLU A 137 -10.95 -20.88 11.93
C GLU A 137 -11.32 -21.24 10.49
N GLN A 138 -11.12 -20.27 9.60
CA GLN A 138 -11.32 -20.45 8.17
C GLN A 138 -9.99 -20.25 7.45
N MET A 139 -9.75 -21.08 6.44
CA MET A 139 -8.70 -20.81 5.46
C MET A 139 -9.13 -21.26 4.07
N ILE A 140 -8.68 -20.50 3.07
CA ILE A 140 -9.03 -20.72 1.67
C ILE A 140 -7.83 -21.31 0.95
N ILE A 141 -8.01 -22.46 0.33
CA ILE A 141 -6.99 -23.18 -0.42
C ILE A 141 -7.46 -23.47 -1.84
N THR A 142 -6.55 -23.39 -2.79
CA THR A 142 -6.81 -23.73 -4.19
C THR A 142 -6.31 -25.13 -4.47
N VAL A 143 -7.20 -25.98 -4.98
CA VAL A 143 -6.89 -27.35 -5.37
C VAL A 143 -7.01 -27.47 -6.89
N PRO A 144 -5.96 -27.92 -7.58
CA PRO A 144 -6.02 -28.22 -9.01
C PRO A 144 -6.58 -29.63 -9.27
N TYR A 145 -7.42 -29.76 -10.29
CA TYR A 145 -7.92 -31.05 -10.79
C TYR A 145 -7.79 -31.10 -12.31
N VAL A 146 -7.54 -32.29 -12.87
CA VAL A 146 -7.68 -32.52 -14.31
C VAL A 146 -8.77 -33.55 -14.53
N ARG A 147 -9.75 -33.23 -15.38
CA ARG A 147 -10.87 -34.10 -15.77
C ARG A 147 -11.16 -33.87 -17.24
N GLN A 148 -11.23 -34.96 -18.01
CA GLN A 148 -11.59 -34.91 -19.44
C GLN A 148 -10.77 -33.87 -20.25
N GLY A 149 -9.47 -33.73 -19.97
CA GLY A 149 -8.58 -32.78 -20.66
C GLY A 149 -8.68 -31.32 -20.17
N VAL A 150 -9.51 -31.02 -19.17
CA VAL A 150 -9.70 -29.67 -18.61
C VAL A 150 -9.00 -29.55 -17.26
N LEU A 151 -8.20 -28.49 -17.08
CA LEU A 151 -7.66 -28.09 -15.78
C LEU A 151 -8.69 -27.24 -15.03
N LEU A 152 -9.01 -27.63 -13.81
CA LEU A 152 -9.91 -26.94 -12.90
C LEU A 152 -9.11 -26.45 -11.70
N LEU A 153 -9.09 -25.13 -11.46
CA LEU A 153 -8.54 -24.53 -10.24
C LEU A 153 -9.69 -24.16 -9.33
N VAL A 154 -9.93 -24.96 -8.28
CA VAL A 154 -11.08 -24.80 -7.38
C VAL A 154 -10.62 -24.26 -6.04
N LYS A 155 -11.20 -23.14 -5.60
CA LYS A 155 -11.01 -22.58 -4.26
C LYS A 155 -11.98 -23.24 -3.30
N TRP A 156 -11.45 -23.84 -2.25
CA TRP A 156 -12.18 -24.42 -1.14
C TRP A 156 -11.97 -23.55 0.10
N ALA A 157 -13.03 -23.18 0.80
CA ALA A 157 -12.93 -22.81 2.21
C ALA A 157 -12.90 -24.10 3.03
N ALA A 158 -11.91 -24.24 3.91
CA ALA A 158 -11.98 -25.21 4.98
C ALA A 158 -12.19 -24.45 6.28
N ASP A 159 -13.33 -24.73 6.89
CA ASP A 159 -13.78 -24.14 8.16
C ASP A 159 -13.63 -25.21 9.23
N ARG A 160 -13.07 -24.84 10.38
CA ARG A 160 -13.17 -25.61 11.62
C ARG A 160 -13.73 -24.74 12.72
N TRP A 161 -14.70 -25.21 13.48
CA TRP A 161 -15.28 -24.46 14.59
C TRP A 161 -15.65 -25.37 15.74
N VAL A 162 -15.77 -24.79 16.93
CA VAL A 162 -16.26 -25.51 18.10
C VAL A 162 -17.76 -25.29 18.25
N GLU A 163 -18.49 -26.39 18.44
CA GLU A 163 -19.90 -26.37 18.74
C GLU A 163 -20.14 -26.94 20.15
N PRO A 164 -20.91 -26.27 21.01
CA PRO A 164 -21.28 -26.80 22.31
C PRO A 164 -22.21 -28.01 22.13
N HIS A 165 -21.91 -29.11 22.81
CA HIS A 165 -22.78 -30.28 22.89
C HIS A 165 -23.43 -30.33 24.27
N SER A 166 -24.75 -30.56 24.30
CA SER A 166 -25.58 -30.50 25.52
C SER A 166 -25.10 -31.44 26.64
N THR A 167 -24.62 -32.64 26.30
CA THR A 167 -24.15 -33.67 27.25
C THR A 167 -22.64 -33.90 27.22
N GLU A 168 -21.97 -33.39 26.19
CA GLU A 168 -20.61 -33.79 25.83
C GLU A 168 -19.63 -32.58 25.86
N GLY A 169 -20.09 -31.41 26.30
CA GLY A 169 -19.26 -30.22 26.36
C GLY A 169 -19.01 -29.61 24.99
N TRP A 170 -17.96 -30.03 24.29
CA TRP A 170 -17.52 -29.43 23.02
C TRP A 170 -17.25 -30.48 21.96
N SER A 171 -17.59 -30.17 20.72
CA SER A 171 -17.24 -30.96 19.53
C SER A 171 -16.53 -30.10 18.51
N MET A 172 -15.52 -30.66 17.83
CA MET A 172 -14.90 -29.99 16.70
C MET A 172 -15.73 -30.30 15.46
N ARG A 173 -16.20 -29.26 14.80
CA ARG A 173 -16.86 -29.36 13.50
C ARG A 173 -15.90 -28.90 12.43
N CYS A 174 -15.90 -29.62 11.32
CA CYS A 174 -15.12 -29.29 10.14
C CYS A 174 -16.05 -29.29 8.94
N ARG A 175 -15.90 -28.31 8.06
CA ARG A 175 -16.60 -28.26 6.78
C ARG A 175 -15.64 -27.83 5.70
N THR A 176 -15.83 -28.38 4.51
CA THR A 176 -15.21 -27.88 3.29
C THR A 176 -16.32 -27.36 2.38
N LEU A 177 -16.13 -26.14 1.87
CA LEU A 177 -17.09 -25.46 1.02
C LEU A 177 -16.41 -25.02 -0.28
N PRO A 178 -16.86 -25.47 -1.45
CA PRO A 178 -16.38 -24.93 -2.71
C PRO A 178 -16.85 -23.48 -2.88
N LEU A 179 -15.95 -22.57 -3.25
CA LEU A 179 -16.26 -21.15 -3.38
C LEU A 179 -16.34 -20.72 -4.83
N ARG A 180 -15.26 -21.00 -5.56
CA ARG A 180 -15.03 -20.53 -6.93
C ARG A 180 -14.19 -21.54 -7.68
N ALA A 181 -14.42 -21.65 -8.98
CA ALA A 181 -13.60 -22.47 -9.86
C ALA A 181 -13.23 -21.69 -11.12
N TYR A 182 -12.04 -21.99 -11.64
CA TYR A 182 -11.62 -21.56 -12.97
C TYR A 182 -11.38 -22.80 -13.80
N ALA A 183 -12.12 -22.94 -14.90
CA ALA A 183 -11.98 -24.05 -15.83
C ALA A 183 -11.23 -23.61 -17.07
N ILE A 184 -10.13 -24.29 -17.36
CA ILE A 184 -9.23 -24.02 -18.49
C ILE A 184 -9.36 -25.18 -19.48
N ASP A 185 -10.05 -24.88 -20.58
CA ASP A 185 -10.36 -25.84 -21.64
C ASP A 185 -9.88 -25.26 -22.98
N GLY A 186 -8.83 -25.85 -23.55
CA GLY A 186 -8.15 -25.28 -24.71
C GLY A 186 -7.64 -23.87 -24.40
N LYS A 187 -8.05 -22.90 -25.23
CA LYS A 187 -7.77 -21.46 -25.04
C LYS A 187 -8.82 -20.72 -24.22
N LYS A 188 -9.92 -21.38 -23.85
CA LYS A 188 -11.06 -20.77 -23.14
C LYS A 188 -10.87 -20.93 -21.64
N ILE A 189 -11.08 -19.83 -20.92
CA ILE A 189 -11.13 -19.84 -19.45
C ILE A 189 -12.51 -19.36 -19.03
N THR A 190 -13.19 -20.16 -18.21
CA THR A 190 -14.47 -19.79 -17.60
C THR A 190 -14.33 -19.72 -16.09
N ALA A 191 -15.04 -18.77 -15.47
CA ALA A 191 -15.05 -18.58 -14.02
C ALA A 191 -16.43 -18.95 -13.47
N TRP A 192 -16.43 -19.65 -12.35
CA TRP A 192 -17.61 -20.22 -11.73
C TRP A 192 -17.64 -19.87 -10.24
N ARG A 193 -18.84 -19.77 -9.66
CA ARG A 193 -19.06 -19.62 -8.23
C ARG A 193 -19.98 -20.72 -7.71
N LYS A 194 -19.76 -21.11 -6.46
CA LYS A 194 -20.61 -22.02 -5.70
C LYS A 194 -20.97 -21.47 -4.33
N ALA A 195 -20.37 -20.34 -3.93
CA ALA A 195 -20.76 -19.64 -2.72
C ALA A 195 -20.84 -18.13 -2.91
N VAL A 196 -21.75 -17.49 -2.17
CA VAL A 196 -21.89 -16.03 -2.06
C VAL A 196 -21.66 -15.58 -0.62
N LYS A 197 -21.34 -14.29 -0.44
CA LYS A 197 -21.30 -13.70 0.89
C LYS A 197 -22.69 -13.17 1.23
N GLY A 198 -23.18 -13.49 2.42
CA GLY A 198 -24.42 -12.91 2.94
C GLY A 198 -24.33 -11.38 3.09
N PRO A 199 -25.45 -10.70 3.37
CA PRO A 199 -25.57 -9.23 3.33
C PRO A 199 -24.61 -8.49 4.29
N TYR A 200 -24.21 -9.13 5.38
CA TYR A 200 -23.27 -8.58 6.36
C TYR A 200 -21.80 -9.00 6.13
N GLY A 201 -21.52 -9.73 5.04
CA GLY A 201 -20.17 -10.05 4.58
C GLY A 201 -19.40 -11.12 5.39
N SER A 202 -19.99 -11.63 6.47
CA SER A 202 -19.37 -12.57 7.42
C SER A 202 -19.70 -14.05 7.15
N VAL A 203 -20.85 -14.35 6.53
CA VAL A 203 -21.31 -15.72 6.27
C VAL A 203 -21.15 -16.05 4.79
N LEU A 204 -20.62 -17.24 4.50
CA LEU A 204 -20.60 -17.82 3.16
C LEU A 204 -21.81 -18.75 3.02
N GLU A 205 -22.64 -18.47 2.03
CA GLU A 205 -23.82 -19.27 1.68
C GLU A 205 -23.50 -20.13 0.47
N ASP A 206 -23.68 -21.44 0.60
CA ASP A 206 -23.54 -22.42 -0.47
C ASP A 206 -24.71 -22.29 -1.44
N LEU A 207 -24.41 -22.24 -2.73
CA LEU A 207 -25.40 -22.24 -3.79
C LEU A 207 -25.76 -23.68 -4.10
N GLU A 208 -27.04 -23.94 -4.40
CA GLU A 208 -27.50 -25.27 -4.80
C GLU A 208 -26.71 -25.81 -6.00
N ASN A 209 -26.30 -24.92 -6.91
CA ASN A 209 -25.63 -25.26 -8.15
C ASN A 209 -24.41 -24.36 -8.41
N TRP A 210 -23.41 -24.90 -9.11
CA TRP A 210 -22.35 -24.09 -9.70
C TRP A 210 -22.93 -23.15 -10.77
N GLU A 211 -22.62 -21.86 -10.63
CA GLU A 211 -23.06 -20.82 -11.56
C GLU A 211 -21.85 -20.23 -12.29
N LYS A 212 -21.95 -20.15 -13.62
CA LYS A 212 -20.95 -19.47 -14.44
C LYS A 212 -21.09 -17.96 -14.29
N LEU A 213 -19.97 -17.26 -14.14
CA LEU A 213 -19.93 -15.81 -14.14
C LEU A 213 -20.04 -15.28 -15.58
N GLU A 214 -20.94 -14.33 -15.82
CA GLU A 214 -21.06 -13.64 -17.12
C GLU A 214 -19.78 -12.88 -17.48
N ARG A 215 -19.21 -12.17 -16.50
CA ARG A 215 -17.95 -11.44 -16.65
C ARG A 215 -16.82 -12.20 -15.98
N PHE A 216 -15.80 -12.56 -16.76
CA PHE A 216 -14.60 -13.17 -16.23
C PHE A 216 -13.80 -12.16 -15.40
N THR A 217 -13.50 -12.52 -14.15
CA THR A 217 -12.59 -11.76 -13.27
C THR A 217 -11.63 -12.71 -12.58
N ASP A 218 -10.33 -12.48 -12.69
CA ASP A 218 -9.33 -13.22 -11.93
C ASP A 218 -9.31 -12.70 -10.48
N ARG A 219 -9.91 -13.47 -9.58
CA ARG A 219 -9.83 -13.30 -8.12
C ARG A 219 -9.04 -14.43 -7.45
N LEU A 220 -8.23 -15.16 -8.24
CA LEU A 220 -7.35 -16.19 -7.71
C LEU A 220 -6.08 -15.55 -7.16
N GLY A 221 -5.45 -14.68 -7.95
CA GLY A 221 -4.22 -13.99 -7.60
C GLY A 221 -3.09 -14.95 -7.23
N ILE A 222 -2.45 -14.72 -6.08
CA ILE A 222 -1.46 -15.63 -5.48
C ILE A 222 -2.16 -16.38 -4.34
N PRO A 223 -2.66 -17.60 -4.59
CA PRO A 223 -3.42 -18.35 -3.60
C PRO A 223 -2.51 -19.18 -2.69
N TYR A 224 -3.03 -19.56 -1.51
CA TYR A 224 -2.60 -20.81 -0.89
C TYR A 224 -3.02 -21.97 -1.79
N PHE A 225 -2.08 -22.85 -2.11
CA PHE A 225 -2.24 -23.87 -3.14
C PHE A 225 -1.94 -25.25 -2.56
N TYR A 226 -2.67 -26.25 -3.04
CA TYR A 226 -2.45 -27.64 -2.65
C TYR A 226 -1.21 -28.20 -3.37
N CYS A 227 -0.07 -28.33 -2.66
CA CYS A 227 1.24 -28.60 -3.28
C CYS A 227 1.67 -30.08 -3.34
N LYS A 228 1.00 -30.99 -2.61
CA LYS A 228 1.54 -32.33 -2.34
C LYS A 228 1.60 -33.22 -3.58
N LYS A 229 0.60 -33.13 -4.46
CA LYS A 229 0.49 -33.92 -5.70
C LYS A 229 -0.33 -33.12 -6.73
N PRO A 230 0.28 -32.18 -7.46
CA PRO A 230 -0.42 -31.53 -8.56
C PRO A 230 -0.83 -32.58 -9.62
N PRO A 231 -1.99 -32.43 -10.26
CA PRO A 231 -2.45 -33.38 -11.27
C PRO A 231 -1.56 -33.33 -12.51
N ASP A 232 -1.48 -34.46 -13.19
CA ASP A 232 -0.84 -34.55 -14.50
C ASP A 232 -1.60 -33.71 -15.53
N LEU A 233 -0.87 -32.88 -16.28
CA LEU A 233 -1.41 -31.98 -17.29
C LEU A 233 -1.42 -32.59 -18.70
N ARG A 234 -0.94 -33.84 -18.87
CA ARG A 234 -0.97 -34.53 -20.17
C ARG A 234 -2.38 -34.57 -20.76
N GLY A 235 -2.49 -34.26 -22.05
CA GLY A 235 -3.76 -34.18 -22.76
C GLY A 235 -4.56 -32.89 -22.50
N THR A 236 -4.06 -31.96 -21.68
CA THR A 236 -4.62 -30.62 -21.52
C THR A 236 -3.87 -29.61 -22.39
N ALA A 237 -4.44 -28.42 -22.59
CA ALA A 237 -3.75 -27.30 -23.25
C ALA A 237 -2.50 -26.79 -22.50
N LEU A 238 -2.23 -27.31 -21.29
CA LEU A 238 -1.15 -26.87 -20.42
C LEU A 238 -0.10 -27.96 -20.19
N GLU A 239 -0.11 -29.05 -20.96
CA GLU A 239 0.86 -30.16 -20.85
C GLU A 239 2.32 -29.67 -20.87
N ASN A 240 2.62 -28.71 -21.74
CA ASN A 240 3.93 -28.07 -21.87
C ASN A 240 3.96 -26.68 -21.24
N ALA A 241 3.15 -26.42 -20.21
CA ALA A 241 3.14 -25.10 -19.57
C ALA A 241 4.24 -24.93 -18.53
N LYS A 242 4.91 -26.01 -18.09
CA LYS A 242 5.85 -26.01 -16.96
C LYS A 242 5.26 -25.37 -15.69
N LEU A 243 3.94 -25.45 -15.53
CA LEU A 243 3.21 -24.76 -14.48
C LEU A 243 3.64 -25.24 -13.08
N TRP A 244 3.84 -26.56 -12.93
CA TRP A 244 4.20 -27.16 -11.66
C TRP A 244 5.70 -27.03 -11.35
N GLU A 245 6.55 -27.03 -12.36
CA GLU A 245 7.97 -26.69 -12.23
C GLU A 245 8.13 -25.24 -11.79
N TRP A 246 7.41 -24.33 -12.44
CA TRP A 246 7.36 -22.92 -12.03
C TRP A 246 6.83 -22.77 -10.61
N MET A 247 5.76 -23.49 -10.24
CA MET A 247 5.23 -23.51 -8.88
C MET A 247 6.30 -23.88 -7.84
N LYS A 248 7.08 -24.94 -8.09
CA LYS A 248 8.14 -25.39 -7.17
C LYS A 248 9.19 -24.29 -6.93
N GLU A 249 9.49 -23.48 -7.94
CA GLU A 249 10.48 -22.41 -7.86
C GLU A 249 9.98 -21.17 -7.08
N VAL A 250 8.70 -20.83 -7.21
CA VAL A 250 8.17 -19.51 -6.80
C VAL A 250 7.11 -19.54 -5.69
N TYR A 251 6.57 -20.71 -5.34
CA TYR A 251 5.48 -20.82 -4.35
C TYR A 251 5.90 -20.37 -2.95
N THR A 252 7.05 -20.86 -2.45
CA THR A 252 7.57 -20.49 -1.11
C THR A 252 7.93 -19.01 -0.99
N LYS A 253 8.14 -18.33 -2.12
CA LYS A 253 8.42 -16.89 -2.22
C LYS A 253 7.15 -16.03 -2.29
N ASN A 254 5.97 -16.65 -2.21
CA ASN A 254 4.67 -15.97 -2.34
C ASN A 254 4.55 -15.20 -3.67
N LEU A 255 4.94 -15.86 -4.76
CA LEU A 255 4.94 -15.30 -6.13
C LEU A 255 4.13 -16.14 -7.13
N PHE A 256 3.61 -17.30 -6.72
CA PHE A 256 2.89 -18.21 -7.62
C PHE A 256 1.50 -17.68 -7.95
N ALA A 257 1.36 -17.01 -9.09
CA ALA A 257 0.10 -16.51 -9.64
C ALA A 257 -0.36 -17.41 -10.82
N PRO A 258 -0.94 -18.60 -10.56
CA PRO A 258 -1.15 -19.63 -11.59
C PRO A 258 -2.06 -19.16 -12.73
N LEU A 259 -3.17 -18.48 -12.43
CA LEU A 259 -4.13 -18.08 -13.45
C LEU A 259 -3.58 -16.98 -14.36
N ALA A 260 -2.80 -16.04 -13.82
CA ALA A 260 -2.11 -15.03 -14.60
C ALA A 260 -1.05 -15.65 -15.53
N TYR A 261 -0.27 -16.61 -15.03
CA TYR A 261 0.68 -17.37 -15.85
C TYR A 261 0.00 -18.18 -16.95
N ILE A 262 -1.07 -18.91 -16.63
CA ILE A 262 -1.83 -19.69 -17.60
C ILE A 262 -2.36 -18.79 -18.72
N ARG A 263 -2.90 -17.62 -18.38
CA ARG A 263 -3.39 -16.64 -19.37
C ARG A 263 -2.28 -16.12 -20.27
N LEU A 264 -1.08 -15.91 -19.72
CA LEU A 264 0.09 -15.54 -20.50
C LEU A 264 0.49 -16.67 -21.45
N TYR A 265 0.62 -17.89 -20.93
CA TYR A 265 1.01 -19.08 -21.68
C TYR A 265 0.05 -19.40 -22.83
N LEU A 266 -1.27 -19.33 -22.60
CA LEU A 266 -2.27 -19.60 -23.65
C LEU A 266 -2.19 -18.59 -24.81
N ARG A 267 -1.68 -17.37 -24.56
CA ARG A 267 -1.38 -16.38 -25.60
C ARG A 267 0.00 -16.58 -26.21
N HIS A 268 0.98 -16.97 -25.40
CA HIS A 268 2.38 -17.11 -25.74
C HIS A 268 2.94 -18.45 -25.19
N PRO A 269 2.81 -19.57 -25.93
CA PRO A 269 3.21 -20.89 -25.44
C PRO A 269 4.70 -21.00 -25.09
N ASN A 270 5.55 -20.18 -25.71
CA ASN A 270 6.98 -20.07 -25.37
C ASN A 270 7.25 -19.43 -24.00
N THR A 271 6.22 -19.04 -23.22
CA THR A 271 6.38 -18.62 -21.81
C THR A 271 7.12 -19.67 -20.99
N GLU A 272 6.91 -20.96 -21.26
CA GLU A 272 7.62 -22.05 -20.57
C GLU A 272 9.15 -21.98 -20.73
N VAL A 273 9.63 -21.40 -21.84
CA VAL A 273 11.06 -21.29 -22.14
C VAL A 273 11.73 -20.41 -21.10
N LEU A 274 11.08 -19.34 -20.63
CA LEU A 274 11.62 -18.49 -19.57
C LEU A 274 11.75 -19.23 -18.24
N VAL A 275 10.78 -20.09 -17.91
CA VAL A 275 10.85 -20.94 -16.71
C VAL A 275 12.05 -21.89 -16.80
N THR A 276 12.16 -22.63 -17.90
CA THR A 276 13.27 -23.58 -18.10
C THR A 276 14.65 -22.91 -18.21
N ALA A 277 14.70 -21.63 -18.60
CA ALA A 277 15.92 -20.84 -18.69
C ALA A 277 16.39 -20.26 -17.34
N GLY A 278 15.69 -20.54 -16.24
CA GLY A 278 16.02 -20.03 -14.90
C GLY A 278 15.52 -18.61 -14.62
N LEU A 279 14.54 -18.13 -15.39
CA LEU A 279 13.90 -16.82 -15.20
C LEU A 279 12.54 -16.94 -14.50
N GLY A 280 12.19 -18.11 -13.93
CA GLY A 280 10.86 -18.36 -13.35
C GLY A 280 10.48 -17.39 -12.25
N GLU A 281 11.37 -17.12 -11.30
CA GLU A 281 11.16 -16.12 -10.24
C GLU A 281 10.97 -14.71 -10.81
N MET A 282 11.78 -14.32 -11.80
CA MET A 282 11.70 -13.00 -12.43
C MET A 282 10.39 -12.83 -13.19
N LEU A 283 9.99 -13.84 -13.95
CA LEU A 283 8.71 -13.90 -14.62
C LEU A 283 7.55 -13.72 -13.63
N ALA A 284 7.62 -14.38 -12.46
CA ALA A 284 6.60 -14.24 -11.44
C ALA A 284 6.50 -12.83 -10.87
N LYS A 285 7.65 -12.17 -10.64
CA LYS A 285 7.68 -10.78 -10.20
C LYS A 285 7.19 -9.83 -11.29
N TRP A 286 7.53 -10.04 -12.56
CA TRP A 286 7.01 -9.23 -13.67
C TRP A 286 5.49 -9.36 -13.81
N ILE A 287 4.96 -10.58 -13.75
CA ILE A 287 3.51 -10.83 -13.76
C ILE A 287 2.85 -10.12 -12.58
N LYS A 288 3.41 -10.23 -11.37
CA LYS A 288 2.88 -9.56 -10.18
C LYS A 288 2.85 -8.05 -10.34
N ASP A 289 3.94 -7.43 -10.78
CA ASP A 289 4.04 -5.98 -10.95
C ASP A 289 3.00 -5.43 -11.95
N GLU A 290 2.74 -6.15 -13.05
CA GLU A 290 1.79 -5.72 -14.08
C GLU A 290 0.33 -6.01 -13.68
N CYS A 291 0.09 -7.12 -12.99
CA CYS A 291 -1.27 -7.63 -12.78
C CYS A 291 -1.89 -7.26 -11.44
N GLN A 292 -1.09 -6.98 -10.42
CA GLN A 292 -1.59 -6.75 -9.07
C GLN A 292 -2.13 -5.32 -8.93
N ALA A 293 -3.40 -5.11 -9.29
CA ALA A 293 -4.11 -3.86 -9.04
C ALA A 293 -4.80 -3.88 -7.65
N TYR A 294 -4.65 -2.80 -6.88
CA TYR A 294 -5.39 -2.58 -5.62
C TYR A 294 -6.53 -1.60 -5.87
N TYR A 295 -7.78 -2.07 -5.80
CA TYR A 295 -8.95 -1.20 -5.74
C TYR A 295 -9.38 -0.99 -4.28
N GLY A 296 -9.56 0.27 -3.89
CA GLY A 296 -9.80 0.72 -2.52
C GLY A 296 -11.11 0.24 -1.86
N TYR A 297 -11.23 0.58 -0.56
CA TYR A 297 -12.29 0.38 0.45
C TYR A 297 -12.88 -1.04 0.66
N SER A 298 -12.95 -1.90 -0.36
CA SER A 298 -13.56 -3.25 -0.26
C SER A 298 -12.55 -4.40 -0.11
N GLY A 299 -11.24 -4.11 -0.18
CA GLY A 299 -10.16 -5.10 -0.02
C GLY A 299 -10.13 -6.20 -1.09
N SER A 300 -10.93 -6.10 -2.17
CA SER A 300 -10.97 -7.12 -3.22
C SER A 300 -9.79 -6.95 -4.19
N ARG A 301 -8.87 -7.93 -4.17
CA ARG A 301 -7.76 -8.00 -5.13
C ARG A 301 -8.23 -8.70 -6.41
N THR A 302 -8.25 -7.99 -7.53
CA THR A 302 -8.44 -8.55 -8.87
C THR A 302 -7.14 -8.48 -9.66
N TRP A 303 -6.87 -9.50 -10.45
CA TRP A 303 -5.68 -9.56 -11.30
C TRP A 303 -6.05 -9.30 -12.77
N THR A 304 -5.30 -8.44 -13.44
CA THR A 304 -5.43 -8.25 -14.89
C THR A 304 -4.69 -9.35 -15.66
N SER A 305 -4.77 -9.35 -16.99
CA SER A 305 -3.92 -10.26 -17.79
C SER A 305 -2.54 -9.65 -17.89
N PRO A 306 -1.45 -10.40 -17.64
CA PRO A 306 -0.13 -9.93 -18.02
C PRO A 306 -0.05 -9.86 -19.54
N GLN A 307 0.65 -8.85 -20.04
CA GLN A 307 0.98 -8.67 -21.44
C GLN A 307 2.48 -8.72 -21.66
N LEU A 308 3.27 -8.10 -20.76
CA LEU A 308 4.73 -8.01 -20.85
C LEU A 308 5.19 -7.59 -22.25
N HIS A 309 4.68 -6.45 -22.76
CA HIS A 309 4.89 -5.98 -24.14
C HIS A 309 6.36 -5.84 -24.56
N TRP A 310 7.27 -5.68 -23.60
CA TRP A 310 8.70 -5.57 -23.83
C TRP A 310 9.38 -6.93 -24.07
N VAL A 311 8.69 -8.06 -23.87
CA VAL A 311 9.18 -9.40 -24.20
C VAL A 311 8.81 -9.74 -25.65
N HIS A 312 9.80 -10.15 -26.44
CA HIS A 312 9.63 -10.55 -27.83
C HIS A 312 9.07 -11.97 -27.94
N TRP A 313 7.77 -12.13 -27.73
CA TRP A 313 7.07 -13.43 -27.72
C TRP A 313 7.10 -14.22 -29.04
N LYS A 314 7.58 -13.66 -30.14
CA LYS A 314 7.80 -14.41 -31.39
C LYS A 314 9.10 -15.21 -31.39
N GLU A 315 10.03 -14.86 -30.51
CA GLU A 315 11.34 -15.50 -30.39
C GLU A 315 11.26 -16.83 -29.64
N ARG A 316 12.15 -17.77 -30.00
CA ARG A 316 12.22 -19.10 -29.35
C ARG A 316 13.33 -19.23 -28.33
N ARG A 317 14.34 -18.35 -28.38
CA ARG A 317 15.50 -18.39 -27.48
C ARG A 317 15.28 -17.41 -26.34
N PRO A 318 15.53 -17.79 -25.08
CA PRO A 318 15.27 -16.92 -23.93
C PRO A 318 16.07 -15.61 -23.99
N SER A 319 17.29 -15.63 -24.54
CA SER A 319 18.07 -14.40 -24.71
C SER A 319 17.41 -13.46 -25.72
N ALA A 320 16.99 -13.97 -26.88
CA ALA A 320 16.33 -13.20 -27.92
C ALA A 320 14.94 -12.69 -27.49
N MET A 321 14.20 -13.47 -26.70
CA MET A 321 12.94 -13.03 -26.09
C MET A 321 13.10 -11.76 -25.25
N LEU A 322 14.27 -11.56 -24.65
CA LEU A 322 14.58 -10.39 -23.83
C LEU A 322 15.45 -9.34 -24.56
N GLY A 323 15.70 -9.53 -25.86
CA GLY A 323 16.56 -8.65 -26.66
C GLY A 323 18.07 -8.78 -26.34
N LEU A 324 18.48 -9.83 -25.62
CA LEU A 324 19.85 -10.03 -25.14
C LEU A 324 20.63 -11.03 -26.01
N THR A 325 21.96 -10.92 -25.99
CA THR A 325 22.85 -11.99 -26.42
C THR A 325 22.88 -13.14 -25.40
N ARG A 326 23.37 -14.32 -25.81
CA ARG A 326 23.54 -15.47 -24.89
C ARG A 326 24.50 -15.16 -23.74
N SER A 327 25.54 -14.36 -24.02
CA SER A 327 26.53 -13.96 -23.01
C SER A 327 25.91 -13.03 -21.97
N GLU A 328 25.14 -12.03 -22.43
CA GLU A 328 24.44 -11.10 -21.55
C GLU A 328 23.39 -11.80 -20.69
N LEU A 329 22.62 -12.74 -21.25
CA LEU A 329 21.65 -13.49 -20.44
C LEU A 329 22.34 -14.25 -19.29
N ARG A 330 23.50 -14.89 -19.55
CA ARG A 330 24.27 -15.58 -18.49
C ARG A 330 24.71 -14.61 -17.40
N LYS A 331 25.25 -13.45 -17.78
CA LYS A 331 25.64 -12.40 -16.83
C LYS A 331 24.43 -11.86 -16.06
N PHE A 332 23.30 -11.65 -16.74
CA PHE A 332 22.07 -11.15 -16.14
C PHE A 332 21.48 -12.10 -15.09
N LEU A 333 21.53 -13.41 -15.34
CA LEU A 333 21.10 -14.43 -14.38
C LEU A 333 21.99 -14.42 -13.12
N THR A 334 23.31 -14.27 -13.27
CA THR A 334 24.25 -14.25 -12.14
C THR A 334 24.40 -12.88 -11.46
N TRP A 335 23.88 -11.82 -12.08
CA TRP A 335 23.94 -10.46 -11.56
C TRP A 335 23.21 -10.34 -10.22
N LYS A 336 23.92 -10.00 -9.15
CA LYS A 336 23.39 -9.96 -7.78
C LYS A 336 22.75 -8.60 -7.46
N LYS A 337 21.71 -8.25 -8.21
CA LYS A 337 20.87 -7.07 -7.95
C LYS A 337 19.42 -7.46 -7.71
N ASP A 338 18.70 -6.59 -7.02
CA ASP A 338 17.28 -6.80 -6.78
C ASP A 338 16.47 -6.74 -8.08
N HIS A 339 15.24 -7.24 -7.98
CA HIS A 339 14.34 -7.35 -9.12
C HIS A 339 14.07 -6.02 -9.81
N SER A 340 13.96 -4.93 -9.05
CA SER A 340 13.60 -3.61 -9.57
C SER A 340 14.70 -3.10 -10.49
N VAL A 341 15.97 -3.24 -10.09
CA VAL A 341 17.14 -2.88 -10.91
C VAL A 341 17.22 -3.73 -12.16
N LYS A 342 17.08 -5.05 -12.03
CA LYS A 342 17.09 -5.95 -13.19
C LYS A 342 15.98 -5.63 -14.19
N LYS A 343 14.78 -5.32 -13.68
CA LYS A 343 13.62 -4.94 -14.50
C LYS A 343 13.86 -3.59 -15.18
N MET A 344 14.32 -2.58 -14.45
CA MET A 344 14.66 -1.28 -15.02
C MET A 344 15.70 -1.43 -16.14
N TRP A 345 16.76 -2.19 -15.89
CA TRP A 345 17.80 -2.42 -16.89
C TRP A 345 17.24 -3.11 -18.12
N ILE A 346 16.54 -4.24 -18.00
CA ILE A 346 16.09 -4.99 -19.18
C ILE A 346 15.03 -4.25 -20.01
N THR A 347 14.17 -3.48 -19.35
CA THR A 347 13.05 -2.78 -20.02
C THR A 347 13.43 -1.42 -20.59
N THR A 348 14.41 -0.75 -19.99
CA THR A 348 14.73 0.65 -20.32
C THR A 348 16.23 0.88 -20.51
N GLY A 349 17.06 0.36 -19.60
CA GLY A 349 18.51 0.54 -19.65
C GLY A 349 19.17 -0.11 -20.86
N HIS A 350 18.95 -1.40 -21.08
CA HIS A 350 19.52 -2.18 -22.18
C HIS A 350 19.06 -1.65 -23.55
N PRO A 351 17.76 -1.35 -23.79
CA PRO A 351 17.34 -0.66 -25.03
C PRO A 351 18.00 0.70 -25.25
N ALA A 352 18.30 1.44 -24.17
CA ALA A 352 19.06 2.69 -24.25
C ALA A 352 20.57 2.47 -24.46
N GLY A 353 21.04 1.21 -24.35
CA GLY A 353 22.41 0.70 -24.57
C GLY A 353 23.27 0.54 -23.30
N LEU A 354 22.69 0.71 -22.10
CA LEU A 354 23.44 0.66 -20.84
C LEU A 354 23.97 -0.74 -20.56
N THR A 355 25.20 -0.82 -20.07
CA THR A 355 25.74 -2.06 -19.49
C THR A 355 25.19 -2.31 -18.08
N MET A 356 25.34 -3.54 -17.56
CA MET A 356 24.97 -3.85 -16.17
C MET A 356 25.82 -3.09 -15.15
N GLU A 357 27.10 -2.86 -15.46
CA GLU A 357 28.00 -2.06 -14.61
C GLU A 357 27.57 -0.60 -14.52
N GLU A 358 27.05 -0.05 -15.61
CA GLU A 358 26.50 1.31 -15.63
C GLU A 358 25.17 1.38 -14.87
N ALA A 359 24.34 0.35 -14.96
CA ALA A 359 23.13 0.26 -14.15
C ALA A 359 23.44 0.21 -12.65
N ASP A 360 24.52 -0.46 -12.25
CA ASP A 360 25.00 -0.47 -10.86
C ASP A 360 25.42 0.94 -10.40
N GLN A 361 26.10 1.71 -11.25
CA GLN A 361 26.48 3.09 -10.95
C GLN A 361 25.27 4.02 -10.83
N VAL A 362 24.27 3.84 -11.70
CA VAL A 362 23.01 4.60 -11.65
C VAL A 362 22.28 4.32 -10.34
N GLU A 363 22.12 3.05 -9.97
CA GLU A 363 21.43 2.67 -8.73
C GLU A 363 22.17 3.13 -7.48
N ALA A 364 23.50 3.08 -7.47
CA ALA A 364 24.30 3.55 -6.34
C ALA A 364 24.15 5.06 -6.07
N ARG A 365 23.82 5.85 -7.11
CA ARG A 365 23.73 7.32 -7.01
C ARG A 365 22.30 7.85 -6.94
N PHE A 366 21.36 7.19 -7.61
CA PHE A 366 20.00 7.68 -7.82
C PHE A 366 18.96 6.68 -7.38
N SER A 367 17.84 7.19 -6.86
CA SER A 367 16.67 6.37 -6.62
C SER A 367 16.13 5.77 -7.93
N MET A 368 15.45 4.63 -7.84
CA MET A 368 14.79 3.97 -8.98
C MET A 368 13.88 4.94 -9.77
N HIS A 369 13.17 5.83 -9.06
CA HIS A 369 12.30 6.81 -9.70
C HIS A 369 13.10 7.84 -10.53
N GLN A 370 14.21 8.34 -10.01
CA GLN A 370 15.11 9.24 -10.75
C GLN A 370 15.70 8.54 -11.97
N ALA A 371 16.21 7.31 -11.80
CA ALA A 371 16.79 6.54 -12.89
C ALA A 371 15.77 6.28 -14.02
N MET A 372 14.53 5.88 -13.68
CA MET A 372 13.46 5.72 -14.67
C MET A 372 13.07 7.03 -15.34
N ASP A 373 12.96 8.14 -14.60
CA ASP A 373 12.62 9.46 -15.15
C ASP A 373 13.71 9.96 -16.12
N MET A 374 14.99 9.77 -15.78
CA MET A 374 16.15 10.05 -16.64
C MET A 374 16.07 9.30 -17.97
N LEU A 375 15.81 7.99 -17.91
CA LEU A 375 15.80 7.13 -19.10
C LEU A 375 14.54 7.30 -19.95
N SER A 376 13.38 7.57 -19.34
CA SER A 376 12.09 7.65 -20.05
C SER A 376 11.77 9.04 -20.60
N LYS A 377 11.94 10.10 -19.80
CA LYS A 377 11.61 11.47 -20.22
C LYS A 377 12.76 12.19 -20.89
N GLY A 378 14.00 11.84 -20.53
CA GLY A 378 15.17 12.44 -21.14
C GLY A 378 15.41 12.00 -22.59
N ASN A 379 14.71 10.94 -23.05
CA ASN A 379 15.00 10.22 -24.30
C ASN A 379 16.53 10.02 -24.47
N MET A 380 17.18 9.72 -23.36
CA MET A 380 18.60 9.95 -23.17
C MET A 380 19.35 8.68 -23.53
N GLY A 381 20.10 8.71 -24.64
CA GLY A 381 21.00 7.61 -24.99
C GLY A 381 22.11 7.44 -23.94
N CYS A 382 22.79 6.30 -23.95
CA CYS A 382 23.91 5.97 -23.03
C CYS A 382 24.86 7.13 -22.74
N GLU A 383 25.28 7.81 -23.80
CA GLU A 383 26.36 8.78 -23.69
C GLU A 383 25.91 10.04 -22.95
N GLU A 384 24.69 10.50 -23.21
CA GLU A 384 24.10 11.61 -22.47
C GLU A 384 23.81 11.23 -21.02
N LEU A 385 23.45 9.97 -20.75
CA LEU A 385 23.32 9.48 -19.38
C LEU A 385 24.67 9.54 -18.65
N ARG A 386 25.73 8.99 -19.23
CA ARG A 386 27.08 9.02 -18.64
C ARG A 386 27.54 10.45 -18.38
N LYS A 387 27.33 11.37 -19.33
CA LYS A 387 27.62 12.81 -19.15
C LYS A 387 26.82 13.39 -18.00
N THR A 388 25.51 13.10 -17.92
CA THR A 388 24.64 13.55 -16.84
C THR A 388 25.13 13.08 -15.48
N ILE A 389 25.45 11.80 -15.33
CA ILE A 389 25.95 11.23 -14.06
C ILE A 389 27.26 11.91 -13.66
N ARG A 390 28.23 12.01 -14.59
CA ARG A 390 29.51 12.70 -14.33
C ARG A 390 29.31 14.15 -13.89
N TYR A 391 28.44 14.86 -14.58
CA TYR A 391 28.13 16.25 -14.28
C TYR A 391 27.44 16.40 -12.92
N LEU A 392 26.41 15.62 -12.63
CA LEU A 392 25.68 15.67 -11.36
C LEU A 392 26.57 15.28 -10.16
N ASN A 393 27.49 14.34 -10.34
CA ASN A 393 28.50 14.00 -9.34
C ASN A 393 29.46 15.15 -9.09
N LYS A 394 29.96 15.80 -10.17
CA LYS A 394 30.82 16.98 -10.04
C LYS A 394 30.12 18.16 -9.37
N GLN A 395 28.82 18.33 -9.61
CA GLN A 395 28.00 19.40 -9.05
C GLN A 395 27.43 19.07 -7.66
N SER A 396 27.59 17.85 -7.16
CA SER A 396 26.95 17.34 -5.94
C SER A 396 25.44 17.66 -5.89
N CYS A 397 24.74 17.48 -7.02
CA CYS A 397 23.32 17.78 -7.18
C CYS A 397 22.55 16.56 -7.68
N ASP A 398 21.25 16.50 -7.39
CA ASP A 398 20.37 15.43 -7.85
C ASP A 398 19.77 15.71 -9.23
N TRP A 399 19.31 14.63 -9.89
CA TRP A 399 18.69 14.68 -11.21
C TRP A 399 17.57 15.72 -11.31
N TYR A 400 16.73 15.83 -10.28
CA TYR A 400 15.59 16.75 -10.32
C TYR A 400 16.00 18.21 -10.44
N ILE A 401 17.14 18.62 -9.88
CA ILE A 401 17.60 20.02 -10.02
C ILE A 401 17.90 20.33 -11.48
N LEU A 402 18.55 19.40 -12.21
CA LEU A 402 18.87 19.59 -13.62
C LEU A 402 17.62 19.54 -14.50
N ARG A 403 16.73 18.58 -14.23
CA ARG A 403 15.46 18.47 -14.96
C ARG A 403 14.60 19.71 -14.75
N ASP A 404 14.36 20.12 -13.50
CA ASP A 404 13.53 21.27 -13.18
C ASP A 404 14.12 22.55 -13.78
N TYR A 405 15.45 22.71 -13.77
CA TYR A 405 16.10 23.81 -14.47
C TYR A 405 15.81 23.81 -15.99
N ARG A 406 15.94 22.66 -16.67
CA ARG A 406 15.64 22.53 -18.11
C ARG A 406 14.17 22.81 -18.41
N ASP A 407 13.26 22.30 -17.58
CA ASP A 407 11.82 22.55 -17.68
C ASP A 407 11.51 24.05 -17.51
N MET A 408 12.22 24.74 -16.60
CA MET A 408 12.08 26.18 -16.40
C MET A 408 12.62 26.99 -17.57
N GLN A 409 13.74 26.58 -18.18
CA GLN A 409 14.26 27.22 -19.39
C GLN A 409 13.25 27.11 -20.56
N GLN A 410 12.66 25.92 -20.76
CA GLN A 410 11.60 25.74 -21.76
C GLN A 410 10.37 26.62 -21.49
N LYS A 411 9.95 26.75 -20.23
CA LYS A 411 8.85 27.66 -19.84
C LYS A 411 9.16 29.12 -20.15
N LEU A 412 10.43 29.52 -20.13
CA LEU A 412 10.89 30.85 -20.50
C LEU A 412 11.09 31.02 -22.01
N GLY A 413 10.80 29.99 -22.81
CA GLY A 413 11.05 29.99 -24.26
C GLY A 413 12.54 29.95 -24.62
N ILE A 414 13.41 29.59 -23.67
CA ILE A 414 14.86 29.49 -23.88
C ILE A 414 15.20 28.08 -24.34
N ASP A 415 15.76 27.97 -25.54
CA ASP A 415 16.34 26.73 -26.02
C ASP A 415 17.69 26.48 -25.34
N TRP A 416 17.65 25.73 -24.24
CA TRP A 416 18.84 25.35 -23.49
C TRP A 416 19.75 24.36 -24.22
N THR A 417 19.31 23.77 -25.34
CA THR A 417 20.15 22.87 -26.16
C THR A 417 21.08 23.63 -27.10
N ALA A 418 20.79 24.90 -27.37
CA ALA A 418 21.54 25.73 -28.31
C ALA A 418 22.95 26.11 -27.82
N ASP A 419 23.17 26.15 -26.49
CA ASP A 419 24.46 26.49 -25.89
C ASP A 419 24.86 25.44 -24.82
N PRO A 420 26.06 24.82 -24.93
CA PRO A 420 26.59 23.94 -23.90
C PRO A 420 26.59 24.51 -22.48
N LEU A 421 26.80 25.82 -22.31
CA LEU A 421 26.77 26.48 -21.00
C LEU A 421 25.35 26.59 -20.42
N LEU A 422 24.33 26.65 -21.28
CA LEU A 422 22.94 26.57 -20.88
C LEU A 422 22.52 25.13 -20.60
N ALA A 423 22.98 24.16 -21.40
CA ALA A 423 22.70 22.74 -21.22
C ALA A 423 23.37 22.15 -19.97
N TRP A 424 24.56 22.65 -19.63
CA TRP A 424 25.43 22.17 -18.56
C TRP A 424 26.02 23.33 -17.72
N PRO A 425 25.22 24.02 -16.91
CA PRO A 425 25.71 25.18 -16.15
C PRO A 425 26.88 24.82 -15.22
N PRO A 426 27.93 25.65 -15.11
CA PRO A 426 29.06 25.36 -14.22
C PRO A 426 28.67 25.37 -12.72
N HIS A 427 27.58 26.06 -12.36
CA HIS A 427 26.98 26.07 -11.03
C HIS A 427 25.48 25.78 -11.13
N LEU A 428 25.12 24.49 -11.16
CA LEU A 428 23.76 24.05 -11.46
C LEU A 428 22.70 24.67 -10.54
N ARG A 429 22.92 24.63 -9.22
CA ARG A 429 21.96 25.12 -8.23
C ARG A 429 21.67 26.61 -8.39
N GLN A 430 22.70 27.41 -8.63
CA GLN A 430 22.50 28.85 -8.86
C GLN A 430 21.77 29.12 -10.18
N ALA A 431 22.06 28.36 -11.24
CA ALA A 431 21.36 28.48 -12.51
C ALA A 431 19.88 28.09 -12.37
N HIS A 432 19.59 27.00 -11.66
CA HIS A 432 18.25 26.61 -11.25
C HIS A 432 17.52 27.74 -10.51
N ASP A 433 18.14 28.32 -9.48
CA ASP A 433 17.51 29.37 -8.66
C ASP A 433 17.24 30.66 -9.44
N ARG A 434 18.13 31.02 -10.38
CA ARG A 434 17.92 32.11 -11.34
C ARG A 434 16.76 31.83 -12.28
N ALA A 435 16.72 30.64 -12.90
CA ALA A 435 15.63 30.24 -13.78
C ALA A 435 14.29 30.20 -13.05
N ALA A 436 14.24 29.68 -11.82
CA ALA A 436 13.06 29.71 -10.97
C ALA A 436 12.58 31.13 -10.68
N SER A 437 13.50 32.05 -10.44
CA SER A 437 13.18 33.46 -10.20
C SER A 437 12.66 34.14 -11.47
N ALA A 438 13.23 33.85 -12.63
CA ALA A 438 12.77 34.37 -13.92
C ALA A 438 11.38 33.83 -14.29
N VAL A 439 11.11 32.53 -14.11
CA VAL A 439 9.78 31.95 -14.33
C VAL A 439 8.75 32.61 -13.40
N ARG A 440 9.10 32.83 -12.13
CA ARG A 440 8.24 33.56 -11.19
C ARG A 440 7.99 35.00 -11.66
N TYR A 441 9.01 35.70 -12.15
CA TYR A 441 8.87 37.05 -12.68
C TYR A 441 7.93 37.08 -13.89
N GLU A 442 8.12 36.21 -14.88
CA GLU A 442 7.26 36.18 -16.08
C GLU A 442 5.83 35.77 -15.75
N GLN A 443 5.62 34.86 -14.78
CA GLN A 443 4.28 34.53 -14.26
C GLN A 443 3.61 35.70 -13.53
N ASN A 444 4.41 36.60 -12.95
CA ASN A 444 3.96 37.80 -12.26
C ASN A 444 3.83 39.02 -13.19
N LYS A 445 4.35 38.95 -14.42
CA LYS A 445 4.30 40.02 -15.41
C LYS A 445 2.87 40.23 -15.89
N GLY A 446 2.39 41.48 -15.82
CA GLY A 446 0.99 41.83 -16.09
C GLY A 446 0.04 41.64 -14.91
N LEU A 447 0.50 41.09 -13.77
CA LEU A 447 -0.23 41.18 -12.50
C LEU A 447 -0.01 42.53 -11.80
N GLU A 448 1.06 43.27 -12.12
CA GLU A 448 1.40 44.56 -11.49
C GLU A 448 0.23 45.57 -11.50
N GLN A 449 -0.44 45.76 -12.64
CA GLN A 449 -1.57 46.69 -12.72
C GLN A 449 -2.79 46.23 -11.90
N LYS A 450 -3.07 44.92 -11.90
CA LYS A 450 -4.18 44.34 -11.11
C LYS A 450 -3.87 44.33 -9.62
N PHE A 451 -2.60 44.09 -9.28
CA PHE A 451 -2.06 44.15 -7.93
C PHE A 451 -2.17 45.57 -7.40
N ALA A 452 -1.60 46.55 -8.10
CA ALA A 452 -1.66 47.97 -7.74
C ALA A 452 -3.12 48.46 -7.62
N ALA A 453 -4.00 48.06 -8.55
CA ALA A 453 -5.41 48.40 -8.47
C ALA A 453 -6.12 47.79 -7.26
N MET A 454 -5.77 46.56 -6.84
CA MET A 454 -6.32 45.95 -5.64
C MET A 454 -5.74 46.58 -4.36
N THR A 455 -4.43 46.81 -4.31
CA THR A 455 -3.75 47.55 -3.23
C THR A 455 -4.40 48.91 -3.01
N GLU A 456 -4.64 49.65 -4.09
CA GLU A 456 -5.31 50.96 -4.05
C GLU A 456 -6.70 50.87 -3.41
N ARG A 457 -7.50 49.89 -3.84
CA ARG A 457 -8.83 49.65 -3.27
C ARG A 457 -8.75 49.28 -1.79
N CYS A 458 -7.69 48.59 -1.38
CA CYS A 458 -7.49 48.11 -0.02
C CYS A 458 -6.73 49.09 0.89
N ARG A 459 -6.31 50.28 0.42
CA ARG A 459 -5.60 51.28 1.24
C ARG A 459 -6.35 51.65 2.53
N GLY A 460 -7.68 51.67 2.49
CA GLY A 460 -8.52 51.95 3.66
C GLY A 460 -8.44 50.91 4.80
N LEU A 461 -7.71 49.81 4.59
CA LEU A 461 -7.38 48.84 5.63
C LEU A 461 -6.15 49.24 6.46
N ALA A 462 -5.43 50.30 6.06
CA ALA A 462 -4.33 50.82 6.83
C ALA A 462 -4.81 51.38 8.17
N TRP A 463 -4.13 51.02 9.24
CA TRP A 463 -4.52 51.41 10.59
C TRP A 463 -3.32 51.45 11.52
N GLU A 464 -3.42 52.27 12.54
CA GLU A 464 -2.37 52.44 13.54
C GLU A 464 -3.01 52.51 14.93
N HIS A 465 -2.40 51.80 15.87
CA HIS A 465 -2.79 51.83 17.27
C HIS A 465 -1.61 51.42 18.15
N ASP A 466 -1.41 52.14 19.26
CA ASP A 466 -0.37 51.84 20.27
C ASP A 466 1.03 51.54 19.71
N GLY A 467 1.46 52.31 18.71
CA GLY A 467 2.80 52.20 18.13
C GLY A 467 3.02 50.98 17.21
N ILE A 468 1.94 50.29 16.85
CA ILE A 468 1.90 49.26 15.80
C ILE A 468 1.04 49.78 14.65
N CYS A 469 1.52 49.64 13.41
CA CYS A 469 0.75 49.98 12.22
C CYS A 469 0.65 48.79 11.26
N ILE A 470 -0.42 48.78 10.48
CA ILE A 470 -0.68 47.79 9.43
C ILE A 470 -1.00 48.49 8.11
N ARG A 471 -0.47 47.99 7.00
CA ARG A 471 -0.78 48.49 5.66
C ARG A 471 -0.74 47.40 4.60
N PRO A 472 -1.46 47.54 3.47
CA PRO A 472 -1.27 46.67 2.32
C PRO A 472 0.14 46.74 1.72
N ALA A 473 0.57 45.65 1.09
CA ALA A 473 1.77 45.66 0.25
C ALA A 473 1.54 46.53 -1.00
N GLU A 474 2.51 47.39 -1.31
CA GLU A 474 2.48 48.38 -2.40
C GLU A 474 2.73 47.71 -3.77
N SER A 475 3.60 46.69 -3.81
CA SER A 475 3.94 45.99 -5.06
C SER A 475 4.29 44.51 -4.85
N VAL A 476 4.40 43.77 -5.96
CA VAL A 476 4.85 42.36 -5.95
C VAL A 476 6.30 42.26 -5.50
N GLU A 477 7.15 43.23 -5.88
CA GLU A 477 8.55 43.34 -5.47
C GLU A 477 8.66 43.52 -3.96
N GLU A 478 7.74 44.30 -3.37
CA GLU A 478 7.70 44.50 -1.92
C GLU A 478 7.39 43.18 -1.19
N LEU A 479 6.48 42.35 -1.72
CA LEU A 479 6.23 41.00 -1.20
C LEU A 479 7.46 40.10 -1.32
N VAL A 480 8.15 40.14 -2.47
CA VAL A 480 9.35 39.33 -2.68
C VAL A 480 10.46 39.74 -1.70
N GLN A 481 10.67 41.04 -1.51
CA GLN A 481 11.66 41.56 -0.58
C GLN A 481 11.29 41.26 0.88
N GLU A 482 10.01 41.36 1.24
CA GLU A 482 9.52 41.00 2.57
C GLU A 482 9.77 39.52 2.88
N GLY A 483 9.40 38.63 1.95
CA GLY A 483 9.61 37.20 2.13
C GLY A 483 11.09 36.81 2.19
N LYS A 484 11.94 37.54 1.47
CA LYS A 484 13.40 37.39 1.57
C LYS A 484 13.92 37.81 2.95
N THR A 485 13.47 38.94 3.49
CA THR A 485 13.89 39.45 4.80
C THR A 485 13.41 38.56 5.94
N LEU A 486 12.18 38.06 5.87
CA LEU A 486 11.60 37.21 6.90
C LEU A 486 11.84 35.71 6.66
N HIS A 487 12.56 35.33 5.60
CA HIS A 487 12.85 33.94 5.25
C HIS A 487 11.61 33.03 5.14
N HIS A 488 10.49 33.58 4.67
CA HIS A 488 9.30 32.79 4.35
C HIS A 488 8.63 33.24 3.05
N CYS A 489 7.94 32.30 2.39
CA CYS A 489 7.46 32.50 1.04
C CYS A 489 6.17 33.31 0.97
N VAL A 490 6.27 34.61 0.68
CA VAL A 490 5.14 35.49 0.31
C VAL A 490 5.15 35.94 -1.16
N GLY A 491 6.21 35.64 -1.92
CA GLY A 491 6.36 36.07 -3.33
C GLY A 491 5.43 35.39 -4.35
N GLY A 492 4.74 34.30 -3.98
CA GLY A 492 3.76 33.61 -4.84
C GLY A 492 2.35 34.22 -4.82
N TYR A 493 2.13 35.26 -4.02
CA TYR A 493 0.79 35.81 -3.76
C TYR A 493 0.30 36.83 -4.80
N GLY A 494 1.07 37.19 -5.83
CA GLY A 494 0.67 38.22 -6.80
C GLY A 494 -0.72 38.02 -7.42
N LYS A 495 -1.03 36.77 -7.81
CA LYS A 495 -2.36 36.41 -8.36
C LYS A 495 -3.45 36.40 -7.29
N ALA A 496 -3.19 35.78 -6.14
CA ALA A 496 -4.15 35.72 -5.03
C ALA A 496 -4.48 37.13 -4.50
N HIS A 497 -3.48 38.01 -4.44
CA HIS A 497 -3.62 39.41 -4.07
C HIS A 497 -4.53 40.14 -5.06
N ALA A 498 -4.28 40.01 -6.36
CA ALA A 498 -5.17 40.57 -7.40
C ALA A 498 -6.63 40.06 -7.28
N ASP A 499 -6.83 38.83 -6.81
CA ASP A 499 -8.15 38.21 -6.61
C ASP A 499 -8.82 38.57 -5.27
N GLY A 500 -8.18 39.36 -4.40
CA GLY A 500 -8.74 39.84 -3.13
C GLY A 500 -8.30 39.05 -1.88
N ARG A 501 -7.31 38.16 -2.01
CA ARG A 501 -6.60 37.56 -0.88
C ARG A 501 -5.26 38.26 -0.72
N ILE A 502 -5.28 39.35 0.04
CA ILE A 502 -4.16 40.30 0.10
C ILE A 502 -3.24 39.98 1.29
N ILE A 503 -2.00 40.44 1.17
CA ILE A 503 -1.04 40.47 2.27
C ILE A 503 -0.94 41.89 2.80
N LEU A 504 -1.06 42.03 4.11
CA LEU A 504 -0.84 43.25 4.87
C LEU A 504 0.45 43.12 5.68
N PHE A 505 1.23 44.19 5.79
CA PHE A 505 2.44 44.24 6.61
C PHE A 505 2.12 44.91 7.93
N ILE A 506 2.46 44.22 9.02
CA ILE A 506 2.41 44.77 10.38
C ILE A 506 3.82 45.24 10.73
N ARG A 507 3.90 46.42 11.34
CA ARG A 507 5.13 47.17 11.58
C ARG A 507 5.08 47.91 12.92
N HIS A 508 6.24 48.31 13.41
CA HIS A 508 6.32 49.33 14.44
C HIS A 508 6.21 50.72 13.81
N THR A 509 5.36 51.60 14.37
CA THR A 509 5.17 52.97 13.87
C THR A 509 6.49 53.74 13.80
N ARG A 510 7.39 53.55 14.77
CA ARG A 510 8.68 54.27 14.85
C ARG A 510 9.67 53.88 13.75
N ARG A 511 9.52 52.69 13.17
CA ARG A 511 10.41 52.12 12.13
C ARG A 511 9.59 51.28 11.13
N PRO A 512 8.73 51.91 10.32
CA PRO A 512 7.83 51.21 9.42
C PRO A 512 8.55 50.50 8.26
N GLU A 513 9.81 50.86 8.01
CA GLU A 513 10.69 50.26 7.00
C GLU A 513 11.18 48.86 7.35
N ARG A 514 11.11 48.45 8.63
CA ARG A 514 11.64 47.15 9.09
C ARG A 514 10.58 46.06 9.05
N SER A 515 10.89 44.96 8.36
CA SER A 515 10.05 43.75 8.32
C SER A 515 9.75 43.20 9.72
N TRP A 516 8.50 42.84 10.00
CA TRP A 516 8.09 42.29 11.30
C TRP A 516 7.10 41.14 11.18
N PHE A 517 5.87 41.38 10.73
CA PHE A 517 4.87 40.34 10.46
C PHE A 517 4.10 40.60 9.17
N THR A 518 3.60 39.51 8.57
CA THR A 518 2.75 39.50 7.39
C THR A 518 1.41 38.85 7.71
N LEU A 519 0.32 39.57 7.44
CA LEU A 519 -1.05 39.12 7.68
C LEU A 519 -1.74 38.86 6.34
N ASN A 520 -2.17 37.63 6.10
CA ASN A 520 -2.92 37.21 4.92
C ASN A 520 -4.42 37.26 5.20
N VAL A 521 -5.16 38.02 4.38
CA VAL A 521 -6.58 38.30 4.58
C VAL A 521 -7.35 38.13 3.28
N ASP A 522 -8.47 37.41 3.34
CA ASP A 522 -9.49 37.44 2.30
C ASP A 522 -10.41 38.65 2.57
N VAL A 523 -10.29 39.70 1.76
CA VAL A 523 -11.05 40.94 1.97
C VAL A 523 -12.49 40.86 1.45
N LYS A 524 -12.82 39.82 0.68
CA LYS A 524 -14.19 39.56 0.22
C LYS A 524 -14.99 38.86 1.32
N GLU A 525 -14.39 37.84 1.92
CA GLU A 525 -14.98 37.06 3.01
C GLU A 525 -14.69 37.65 4.41
N LYS A 526 -13.91 38.74 4.48
CA LYS A 526 -13.45 39.39 5.73
C LYS A 526 -12.78 38.42 6.70
N LYS A 527 -12.02 37.47 6.17
CA LYS A 527 -11.43 36.37 6.93
C LYS A 527 -9.91 36.48 6.98
N ILE A 528 -9.35 36.44 8.18
CA ILE A 528 -7.91 36.26 8.38
C ILE A 528 -7.56 34.80 8.04
N ILE A 529 -6.64 34.62 7.10
CA ILE A 529 -6.17 33.32 6.64
C ILE A 529 -5.00 32.88 7.52
N GLN A 530 -3.96 33.72 7.60
CA GLN A 530 -2.69 33.42 8.26
C GLN A 530 -2.03 34.71 8.78
N ASN A 531 -1.24 34.62 9.85
CA ASN A 531 -0.36 35.67 10.33
C ASN A 531 1.02 35.03 10.57
N HIS A 532 2.06 35.49 9.88
CA HIS A 532 3.40 34.91 9.94
C HIS A 532 4.47 35.99 10.11
N GLY A 533 5.44 35.71 10.98
CA GLY A 533 6.70 36.43 11.15
C GLY A 533 7.88 35.60 10.64
N TYR A 534 9.06 35.81 11.23
CA TYR A 534 10.31 35.21 10.78
C TYR A 534 10.25 33.66 10.66
N CYS A 535 10.66 33.14 9.51
CA CYS A 535 10.67 31.72 9.13
C CYS A 535 9.36 30.95 9.40
N ASN A 536 8.18 31.57 9.22
CA ASN A 536 6.88 30.96 9.57
C ASN A 536 6.86 30.43 11.01
N GLU A 537 7.37 31.24 11.95
CA GLU A 537 7.48 30.85 13.35
C GLU A 537 8.38 29.62 13.57
N TYR A 538 9.28 29.27 12.65
CA TYR A 538 10.13 28.09 12.81
C TYR A 538 11.58 28.38 12.44
N ALA A 539 12.43 28.59 13.44
CA ALA A 539 13.85 28.86 13.25
C ALA A 539 14.69 28.02 14.22
N HIS A 540 15.86 27.59 13.78
CA HIS A 540 16.81 26.81 14.59
C HIS A 540 16.21 25.57 15.28
N GLY A 541 15.22 24.92 14.65
CA GLY A 541 14.57 23.72 15.18
C GLY A 541 13.52 23.98 16.26
N GLN A 542 13.12 25.23 16.51
CA GLN A 542 12.13 25.61 17.51
C GLN A 542 10.98 26.41 16.90
N THR A 543 9.80 26.28 17.49
CA THR A 543 8.63 27.11 17.15
C THR A 543 8.69 28.42 17.92
N LEU A 544 8.67 29.55 17.21
CA LEU A 544 8.61 30.90 17.76
C LEU A 544 7.15 31.28 18.02
N HIS A 545 6.88 32.09 19.04
CA HIS A 545 5.52 32.56 19.33
C HIS A 545 5.32 33.98 18.81
N ILE A 546 4.17 34.21 18.15
CA ILE A 546 3.74 35.56 17.79
C ILE A 546 3.47 36.35 19.09
N PRO A 547 4.12 37.50 19.34
CA PRO A 547 3.93 38.27 20.56
C PRO A 547 2.47 38.63 20.81
N LYS A 548 2.04 38.60 22.07
CA LYS A 548 0.66 38.92 22.47
C LYS A 548 0.21 40.30 21.98
N ALA A 549 1.11 41.29 22.02
CA ALA A 549 0.83 42.63 21.49
C ALA A 549 0.41 42.64 20.01
N VAL A 550 1.01 41.77 19.18
CA VAL A 550 0.64 41.63 17.76
C VAL A 550 -0.69 40.90 17.60
N GLN A 551 -0.95 39.89 18.42
CA GLN A 551 -2.22 39.16 18.41
C GLN A 551 -3.39 40.07 18.82
N ASP A 552 -3.22 40.82 19.91
CA ASP A 552 -4.20 41.78 20.42
C ASP A 552 -4.45 42.90 19.39
N PHE A 553 -3.38 43.41 18.77
CA PHE A 553 -3.48 44.38 17.69
C PHE A 553 -4.27 43.85 16.48
N VAL A 554 -3.99 42.63 16.01
CA VAL A 554 -4.70 42.02 14.86
C VAL A 554 -6.18 41.77 15.19
N ALA A 555 -6.48 41.31 16.42
CA ALA A 555 -7.85 41.10 16.86
C ALA A 555 -8.64 42.41 16.90
N MET A 556 -8.02 43.48 17.39
CA MET A 556 -8.62 44.80 17.43
C MET A 556 -8.77 45.40 16.04
N TRP A 557 -7.75 45.31 15.19
CA TRP A 557 -7.81 45.74 13.79
C TRP A 557 -8.95 45.04 13.03
N LYS A 558 -9.13 43.73 13.26
CA LYS A 558 -10.24 42.99 12.64
C LYS A 558 -11.60 43.60 13.01
N ARG A 559 -11.83 43.86 14.30
CA ARG A 559 -13.09 44.39 14.83
C ARG A 559 -13.34 45.84 14.41
N GLU A 560 -12.32 46.69 14.51
CA GLU A 560 -12.47 48.12 14.29
C GLU A 560 -12.41 48.51 12.81
N VAL A 561 -11.66 47.75 12.00
CA VAL A 561 -11.39 48.07 10.59
C VAL A 561 -12.01 47.02 9.67
N LEU A 562 -11.53 45.77 9.66
CA LEU A 562 -11.91 44.79 8.65
C LEU A 562 -13.41 44.46 8.61
N GLU A 563 -14.05 44.29 9.77
CA GLU A 563 -15.46 43.94 9.87
C GLU A 563 -16.38 45.07 9.38
N LYS A 564 -16.00 46.32 9.66
CA LYS A 564 -16.76 47.53 9.26
C LYS A 564 -16.45 47.98 7.83
N TRP A 565 -15.31 47.57 7.29
CA TRP A 565 -14.84 47.98 5.97
C TRP A 565 -15.56 47.25 4.83
N THR A 566 -15.72 47.91 3.70
CA THR A 566 -16.32 47.33 2.48
C THR A 566 -15.41 47.55 1.29
N LEU A 567 -15.16 46.49 0.51
CA LEU A 567 -14.29 46.55 -0.66
C LEU A 567 -14.82 47.54 -1.70
N PRO A 568 -14.10 48.65 -1.98
CA PRO A 568 -14.54 49.64 -2.97
C PRO A 568 -14.67 49.03 -4.37
N LYS A 569 -15.61 49.52 -5.18
CA LYS A 569 -15.75 49.12 -6.59
C LYS A 569 -14.51 49.57 -7.39
N PRO A 570 -14.08 48.82 -8.42
CA PRO A 570 -12.99 49.26 -9.29
C PRO A 570 -13.38 50.58 -9.99
N LYS A 571 -12.47 51.57 -9.98
CA LYS A 571 -12.66 52.81 -10.75
C LYS A 571 -12.70 52.45 -12.25
N LYS A 572 -13.74 52.87 -12.97
CA LYS A 572 -13.77 52.76 -14.45
C LYS A 572 -12.64 53.63 -15.00
N ALA A 573 -11.83 53.08 -15.90
CA ALA A 573 -10.83 53.85 -16.62
C ALA A 573 -11.53 55.00 -17.38
N GLN A 574 -11.09 56.24 -17.18
CA GLN A 574 -11.51 57.36 -18.02
C GLN A 574 -10.97 57.10 -19.43
N GLU A 575 -11.86 56.96 -20.40
CA GLU A 575 -11.51 57.00 -21.81
C GLU A 575 -10.86 58.35 -22.10
N THR A 576 -9.54 58.35 -22.29
CA THR A 576 -8.84 59.51 -22.84
C THR A 576 -9.31 59.70 -24.28
N ASN A 577 -10.24 60.63 -24.49
CA ASN A 577 -10.58 61.16 -25.80
C ASN A 577 -9.32 61.78 -26.41
N ALA A 578 -8.61 61.01 -27.24
CA ALA A 578 -7.70 61.56 -28.23
C ALA A 578 -8.56 62.23 -29.30
N GLY A 579 -8.83 63.52 -29.11
CA GLY A 579 -9.47 64.36 -30.11
C GLY A 579 -8.58 64.45 -31.35
N THR A 580 -9.09 63.91 -32.45
CA THR A 580 -8.68 64.24 -33.81
C THR A 580 -8.88 65.73 -34.05
N SER A 581 -7.80 66.52 -34.08
CA SER A 581 -7.81 67.85 -34.70
C SER A 581 -7.42 67.69 -36.18
N ALA A 582 -8.42 67.74 -37.05
CA ALA A 582 -8.24 68.10 -38.45
C ALA A 582 -8.69 69.55 -38.61
N ALA A 583 -7.74 70.44 -38.90
CA ALA A 583 -7.88 71.67 -39.66
C ALA A 583 -6.48 72.10 -40.11
#